data_AF-A0A519VMT0-F1
#
_entry.id   AF-A0A519VMT0-F1
#
_cell.length_a   1.000
_cell.length_b   1.000
_cell.length_c   1.000
_cell.angle_alpha   90.00
_cell.angle_beta   90.00
_cell.angle_gamma   90.00
#
_symmetry.space_group_name_H-M   'P 1'
#
loop_
_entity.id
_entity.type
_entity.pdbx_description
1 polymer ?
#
loop_
_entity_poly.entity_id
_entity_poly.type
_entity_poly.pdbx_seq_one_letter_code
_entity_poly.pdbx_strand_id
1 'polypeptide(L)'
;LPLSATLSVGANSGVQVASFTITSLPATGILSYNGVPVTVGQVIPVASAGSLSSGGLLTYTPLGSCAAATFTYTATDNSGNVSSNTATYTIPVTGPADPVIITHAPAGPLCAGSTVRLGAGPQPGYAYTWYNGGTIVNGAGNVLNDSSFVASTAGMYTVKVASAGCSATSLTFALVILPPLTAGTIGADQTVCVSTAPAPLTSLTGASGGFGPYNYRWESSTDNITWMPIASATAATYAPGPLAVTTYFWRRAYSNPCGNIVSNVVTITVQPRLATSIALATPPAQCVGTALTFSPVAVNAGPAPTYRWLVNGAAVPTATGPTFTSSALANGDRVQVELTPTAGLCSSGGATASVTVTLTASPAPALSIGAAPAGPVCAGEAVTFSITQMTNGGTNPQYQWQVDGTNVSGQTGATFTSTTLRSGQAVRVVLQATSACGQPATATSNAVPAAISPVVSVSAGPDKTIFEGDQVQLEGTATGTYPVAWTPSQGLTFGTDPLRPTAAPTTTTVYTVTAGTGGCASSSQVTVTVVPPLRIPNAFTPNGDGRDDTWEIERIGSFSGNQVTVFNRWGNKLFEAQHYQRGSEWDGTIKGQPAPIGTYYYLIKLDTGRAYTGWVTIVR
;
A
#
# COMPACT_ATOMS: atom_id res chain seq x y z
N LEU A 1 37.12 -76.52 -84.91
CA LEU A 1 38.05 -77.46 -85.58
C LEU A 1 37.93 -78.80 -84.87
N PRO A 2 37.46 -79.87 -85.55
CA PRO A 2 37.45 -81.21 -84.98
C PRO A 2 38.90 -81.66 -84.67
N LEU A 3 39.08 -82.77 -83.94
CA LEU A 3 40.37 -83.46 -83.71
C LEU A 3 40.95 -84.00 -85.05
N SER A 4 41.11 -83.14 -86.06
CA SER A 4 41.61 -83.50 -87.37
C SER A 4 43.13 -83.32 -87.36
N ALA A 5 43.85 -84.40 -87.09
CA ALA A 5 45.22 -84.50 -87.55
C ALA A 5 45.16 -84.87 -89.05
N THR A 6 45.52 -83.91 -89.91
CA THR A 6 45.86 -84.20 -91.32
C THR A 6 47.08 -85.11 -91.32
N LEU A 7 46.90 -86.40 -91.60
CA LEU A 7 47.97 -87.27 -92.02
C LEU A 7 48.35 -86.88 -93.46
N SER A 8 49.47 -86.18 -93.63
CA SER A 8 50.02 -85.83 -94.94
C SER A 8 50.81 -87.01 -95.53
N VAL A 9 50.16 -87.95 -96.21
CA VAL A 9 50.86 -88.83 -97.17
C VAL A 9 49.94 -89.29 -98.31
N GLY A 10 50.32 -88.92 -99.55
CA GLY A 10 50.08 -89.60 -100.84
C GLY A 10 48.71 -90.17 -101.18
N ALA A 11 48.06 -89.61 -102.20
CA ALA A 11 46.84 -90.13 -102.82
C ALA A 11 46.98 -91.60 -103.31
N ASN A 12 46.38 -92.54 -102.57
CA ASN A 12 45.68 -93.77 -103.00
C ASN A 12 45.70 -94.84 -101.90
N SER A 13 44.65 -94.89 -101.07
CA SER A 13 44.08 -96.07 -100.38
C SER A 13 43.24 -95.54 -99.21
N GLY A 14 42.17 -96.26 -98.86
CA GLY A 14 41.16 -95.83 -97.88
C GLY A 14 41.63 -95.77 -96.42
N VAL A 15 42.84 -95.26 -96.16
CA VAL A 15 43.39 -95.07 -94.82
C VAL A 15 42.75 -93.84 -94.19
N GLN A 16 41.96 -94.07 -93.16
CA GLN A 16 41.32 -93.04 -92.34
C GLN A 16 41.71 -93.26 -90.89
N VAL A 17 41.84 -92.18 -90.12
CA VAL A 17 41.98 -92.28 -88.67
C VAL A 17 40.77 -93.01 -88.12
N ALA A 18 40.96 -94.09 -87.37
CA ALA A 18 39.90 -94.90 -86.81
C ALA A 18 39.64 -94.58 -85.33
N SER A 19 40.67 -94.23 -84.57
CA SER A 19 40.54 -93.89 -83.15
C SER A 19 41.65 -92.97 -82.64
N PHE A 20 41.42 -92.37 -81.49
CA PHE A 20 42.39 -91.59 -80.72
C PHE A 20 42.61 -92.22 -79.36
N THR A 21 43.85 -92.41 -78.94
CA THR A 21 44.20 -92.88 -77.59
C THR A 21 44.65 -91.69 -76.75
N ILE A 22 43.98 -91.43 -75.64
CA ILE A 22 44.31 -90.30 -74.76
C ILE A 22 45.59 -90.60 -73.98
N THR A 23 46.60 -89.75 -74.11
CA THR A 23 47.92 -89.93 -73.47
C THR A 23 48.10 -89.04 -72.24
N SER A 24 47.32 -87.97 -72.09
CA SER A 24 47.22 -87.20 -70.86
C SER A 24 45.82 -86.60 -70.73
N LEU A 25 45.37 -86.36 -69.49
CA LEU A 25 44.11 -85.67 -69.22
C LEU A 25 44.35 -84.17 -68.98
N PRO A 26 43.31 -83.32 -69.10
CA PRO A 26 43.37 -81.94 -68.68
C PRO A 26 43.83 -81.79 -67.22
N ALA A 27 44.65 -80.77 -66.94
CA ALA A 27 45.13 -80.48 -65.58
C ALA A 27 44.00 -80.02 -64.62
N THR A 28 42.90 -79.53 -65.17
CA THR A 28 41.68 -79.11 -64.46
C THR A 28 40.46 -79.59 -65.22
N GLY A 29 39.31 -79.73 -64.55
CA GLY A 29 38.06 -80.17 -65.17
C GLY A 29 38.01 -81.67 -65.42
N ILE A 30 36.93 -82.13 -66.04
CA ILE A 30 36.68 -83.54 -66.33
C ILE A 30 36.44 -83.68 -67.83
N LEU A 31 37.31 -84.41 -68.51
CA LEU A 31 37.06 -84.90 -69.86
C LEU A 31 36.22 -86.18 -69.75
N SER A 32 35.08 -86.24 -70.41
CA SER A 32 34.13 -87.35 -70.34
C SER A 32 33.81 -87.92 -71.71
N TYR A 33 33.77 -89.24 -71.82
CA TYR A 33 33.32 -89.96 -72.99
C TYR A 33 32.00 -90.69 -72.67
N ASN A 34 30.96 -90.38 -73.42
CA ASN A 34 29.59 -90.86 -73.25
C ASN A 34 29.07 -90.66 -71.81
N GLY A 35 29.40 -89.52 -71.20
CA GLY A 35 29.02 -89.18 -69.82
C GLY A 35 29.91 -89.78 -68.73
N VAL A 36 30.90 -90.61 -69.06
CA VAL A 36 31.83 -91.24 -68.10
C VAL A 36 33.21 -90.57 -68.18
N PRO A 37 33.88 -90.24 -67.05
CA PRO A 37 35.23 -89.66 -67.07
C PRO A 37 36.22 -90.52 -67.86
N VAL A 38 36.99 -89.86 -68.72
CA VAL A 38 38.02 -90.50 -69.55
C VAL A 38 39.25 -90.82 -68.70
N THR A 39 39.86 -91.99 -68.92
CA THR A 39 41.15 -92.36 -68.31
C THR A 39 42.29 -92.31 -69.33
N VAL A 40 43.53 -92.14 -68.86
CA VAL A 40 44.72 -92.23 -69.72
C VAL A 40 44.82 -93.64 -70.30
N GLY A 41 45.10 -93.73 -71.60
CA GLY A 41 45.11 -94.97 -72.38
C GLY A 41 43.74 -95.34 -72.98
N GLN A 42 42.66 -94.62 -72.66
CA GLN A 42 41.35 -94.88 -73.23
C GLN A 42 41.32 -94.56 -74.72
N VAL A 43 40.81 -95.51 -75.51
CA VAL A 43 40.64 -95.40 -76.96
C VAL A 43 39.27 -94.82 -77.27
N ILE A 44 39.24 -93.70 -78.00
CA ILE A 44 38.04 -92.98 -78.42
C ILE A 44 37.87 -93.16 -79.94
N PRO A 45 36.80 -93.81 -80.42
CA PRO A 45 36.54 -93.96 -81.84
C PRO A 45 36.43 -92.61 -82.55
N VAL A 46 36.95 -92.50 -83.78
CA VAL A 46 36.94 -91.27 -84.57
C VAL A 46 35.51 -90.75 -84.80
N ALA A 47 34.53 -91.64 -84.98
CA ALA A 47 33.12 -91.32 -85.18
C ALA A 47 32.50 -90.64 -83.96
N SER A 48 33.08 -90.85 -82.78
CA SER A 48 32.66 -90.26 -81.51
C SER A 48 33.49 -89.04 -81.11
N ALA A 49 34.59 -88.76 -81.82
CA ALA A 49 35.55 -87.68 -81.58
C ALA A 49 35.22 -86.41 -82.37
N GLY A 50 33.93 -86.07 -82.47
CA GLY A 50 33.47 -84.78 -83.01
C GLY A 50 34.01 -83.59 -82.22
N SER A 51 33.80 -82.36 -82.73
CA SER A 51 34.20 -81.13 -82.02
C SER A 51 33.69 -81.18 -80.59
N LEU A 52 34.58 -80.95 -79.60
CA LEU A 52 34.18 -80.85 -78.19
C LEU A 52 33.10 -79.77 -78.07
N SER A 53 31.88 -80.20 -77.75
CA SER A 53 30.69 -79.34 -77.63
C SER A 53 29.73 -79.94 -76.62
N SER A 54 28.91 -79.11 -75.98
CA SER A 54 27.87 -79.60 -75.07
C SER A 54 26.90 -80.51 -75.84
N GLY A 55 26.83 -81.79 -75.48
CA GLY A 55 25.95 -82.79 -76.12
C GLY A 55 26.65 -83.74 -77.12
N GLY A 56 27.96 -83.60 -77.36
CA GLY A 56 28.74 -84.61 -78.09
C GLY A 56 29.07 -85.83 -77.22
N LEU A 57 29.57 -86.92 -77.82
CA LEU A 57 30.01 -88.09 -77.05
C LEU A 57 31.29 -87.81 -76.25
N LEU A 58 32.18 -86.94 -76.74
CA LEU A 58 33.33 -86.45 -75.98
C LEU A 58 33.06 -85.03 -75.49
N THR A 59 32.90 -84.86 -74.18
CA THR A 59 32.59 -83.58 -73.53
C THR A 59 33.67 -83.20 -72.53
N TYR A 60 33.79 -81.91 -72.25
CA TYR A 60 34.65 -81.39 -71.20
C TYR A 60 33.81 -80.51 -70.27
N THR A 61 33.84 -80.84 -68.98
CA THR A 61 33.25 -80.02 -67.92
C THR A 61 34.37 -79.29 -67.20
N PRO A 62 34.52 -77.97 -67.39
CA PRO A 62 35.47 -77.17 -66.62
C PRO A 62 35.23 -77.30 -65.11
N LEU A 63 36.29 -77.16 -64.32
CA LEU A 63 36.18 -77.08 -62.86
C LEU A 63 36.92 -75.83 -62.36
N GLY A 64 36.17 -74.85 -61.86
CA GLY A 64 36.70 -73.67 -61.17
C GLY A 64 37.03 -72.49 -62.07
N SER A 65 37.97 -72.62 -63.01
CA SER A 65 38.42 -71.54 -63.90
C SER A 65 37.93 -71.71 -65.34
N CYS A 66 37.76 -70.60 -66.06
CA CYS A 66 37.38 -70.59 -67.48
C CYS A 66 38.60 -70.53 -68.42
N ALA A 67 39.79 -70.89 -67.93
CA ALA A 67 41.01 -70.95 -68.74
C ALA A 67 40.93 -72.12 -69.75
N ALA A 68 41.58 -71.97 -70.90
CA ALA A 68 41.71 -73.04 -71.87
C ALA A 68 42.42 -74.25 -71.24
N ALA A 69 41.89 -75.44 -71.48
CA ALA A 69 42.44 -76.69 -70.95
C ALA A 69 43.02 -77.52 -72.10
N THR A 70 44.07 -78.30 -71.86
CA THR A 70 44.69 -79.12 -72.91
C THR A 70 44.76 -80.58 -72.51
N PHE A 71 44.57 -81.48 -73.46
CA PHE A 71 44.88 -82.91 -73.31
C PHE A 71 45.72 -83.38 -74.50
N THR A 72 46.41 -84.50 -74.33
CA THR A 72 47.24 -85.06 -75.41
C THR A 72 46.71 -86.42 -75.86
N TYR A 73 46.93 -86.76 -77.13
CA TYR A 73 46.48 -88.02 -77.71
C TYR A 73 47.41 -88.51 -78.84
N THR A 74 47.35 -89.80 -79.14
CA THR A 74 47.89 -90.38 -80.38
C THR A 74 46.73 -90.86 -81.26
N ALA A 75 46.92 -90.90 -82.58
CA ALA A 75 45.91 -91.36 -83.54
C ALA A 75 46.26 -92.76 -84.06
N THR A 76 45.26 -93.61 -84.23
CA THR A 76 45.38 -94.95 -84.82
C THR A 76 44.55 -95.03 -86.09
N ASP A 77 45.13 -95.51 -87.20
CA ASP A 77 44.42 -95.67 -88.48
C ASP A 77 43.53 -96.93 -88.52
N ASN A 78 42.73 -97.07 -89.57
CA ASN A 78 41.86 -98.24 -89.79
C ASN A 78 42.61 -99.53 -90.18
N SER A 79 43.94 -99.49 -90.24
CA SER A 79 44.83 -100.64 -90.41
C SER A 79 45.56 -101.00 -89.10
N GLY A 80 45.29 -100.28 -88.00
CA GLY A 80 45.86 -100.53 -86.67
C GLY A 80 47.20 -99.84 -86.39
N ASN A 81 47.71 -99.00 -87.29
CA ASN A 81 48.98 -98.29 -87.07
C ASN A 81 48.76 -97.07 -86.17
N VAL A 82 49.58 -96.94 -85.13
CA VAL A 82 49.56 -95.80 -84.20
C VAL A 82 50.59 -94.75 -84.63
N SER A 83 50.20 -93.48 -84.63
CA SER A 83 51.10 -92.35 -84.84
C SER A 83 52.27 -92.36 -83.84
N SER A 84 53.48 -92.14 -84.34
CA SER A 84 54.70 -92.02 -83.52
C SER A 84 54.77 -90.72 -82.71
N ASN A 85 54.00 -89.70 -83.09
CA ASN A 85 53.93 -88.41 -82.42
C ASN A 85 52.63 -88.27 -81.62
N THR A 86 52.75 -87.62 -80.47
CA THR A 86 51.63 -87.16 -79.64
C THR A 86 51.19 -85.77 -80.08
N ALA A 87 49.88 -85.58 -80.24
CA ALA A 87 49.27 -84.28 -80.53
C ALA A 87 48.64 -83.68 -79.27
N THR A 88 48.67 -82.35 -79.15
CA THR A 88 47.99 -81.61 -78.08
C THR A 88 46.71 -80.99 -78.62
N TYR A 89 45.58 -81.28 -77.98
CA TYR A 89 44.33 -80.56 -78.23
C TYR A 89 44.11 -79.50 -77.17
N THR A 90 43.88 -78.26 -77.61
CA THR A 90 43.43 -77.17 -76.72
C THR A 90 41.92 -77.08 -76.77
N ILE A 91 41.27 -77.36 -75.65
CA ILE A 91 39.83 -77.23 -75.46
C ILE A 91 39.51 -75.75 -75.28
N PRO A 92 38.79 -75.13 -76.23
CA PRO A 92 38.27 -73.78 -76.01
C PRO A 92 37.20 -73.86 -74.92
N VAL A 93 37.45 -73.19 -73.79
CA VAL A 93 36.45 -73.01 -72.75
C VAL A 93 35.84 -71.62 -72.92
N THR A 94 34.56 -71.56 -73.26
CA THR A 94 33.82 -70.30 -73.31
C THR A 94 33.20 -70.04 -71.95
N GLY A 95 33.59 -68.95 -71.29
CA GLY A 95 33.08 -68.57 -69.97
C GLY A 95 33.22 -67.06 -69.73
N PRO A 96 32.80 -66.56 -68.56
CA PRO A 96 32.98 -65.16 -68.20
C PRO A 96 34.45 -64.73 -68.27
N ALA A 97 34.69 -63.52 -68.77
CA ALA A 97 36.01 -62.92 -68.80
C ALA A 97 36.54 -62.69 -67.37
N ASP A 98 37.84 -62.92 -67.18
CA ASP A 98 38.51 -62.83 -65.88
C ASP A 98 39.57 -61.70 -65.90
N PRO A 99 39.54 -60.71 -64.98
CA PRO A 99 38.52 -60.51 -63.95
C PRO A 99 37.22 -59.90 -64.48
N VAL A 100 36.11 -60.18 -63.80
CA VAL A 100 34.82 -59.54 -64.07
C VAL A 100 34.90 -58.05 -63.72
N ILE A 101 34.36 -57.18 -64.56
CA ILE A 101 34.35 -55.72 -64.32
C ILE A 101 33.05 -55.33 -63.62
N ILE A 102 33.16 -54.69 -62.45
CA ILE A 102 32.03 -54.04 -61.80
C ILE A 102 31.91 -52.62 -62.37
N THR A 103 30.72 -52.32 -62.91
CA THR A 103 30.27 -50.97 -63.25
C THR A 103 29.34 -50.46 -62.15
N HIS A 104 29.28 -49.13 -61.95
CA HIS A 104 28.41 -48.53 -60.95
C HIS A 104 27.78 -47.23 -61.45
N ALA A 105 26.56 -46.95 -60.98
CA ALA A 105 25.88 -45.67 -61.19
C ALA A 105 25.04 -45.32 -59.95
N PRO A 106 25.11 -44.09 -59.43
CA PRO A 106 25.90 -42.94 -59.90
C PRO A 106 27.42 -43.06 -59.61
N ALA A 107 28.22 -42.14 -60.16
CA ALA A 107 29.65 -42.00 -59.88
C ALA A 107 29.90 -40.92 -58.81
N GLY A 108 30.89 -41.15 -57.94
CA GLY A 108 31.26 -40.22 -56.86
C GLY A 108 30.93 -40.73 -55.44
N PRO A 109 31.26 -39.95 -54.40
CA PRO A 109 30.96 -40.32 -53.03
C PRO A 109 29.45 -40.32 -52.78
N LEU A 110 28.95 -41.36 -52.12
CA LEU A 110 27.54 -41.48 -51.77
C LEU A 110 27.28 -40.91 -50.39
N CYS A 111 26.14 -40.26 -50.22
CA CYS A 111 25.73 -39.74 -48.92
C CYS A 111 24.93 -40.78 -48.16
N ALA A 112 24.95 -40.73 -46.83
CA ALA A 112 24.17 -41.63 -45.98
C ALA A 112 22.70 -41.75 -46.46
N GLY A 113 22.21 -42.98 -46.58
CA GLY A 113 20.87 -43.29 -47.10
C GLY A 113 20.77 -43.37 -48.63
N SER A 114 21.82 -43.03 -49.37
CA SER A 114 21.86 -43.24 -50.83
C SER A 114 22.11 -44.71 -51.17
N THR A 115 21.67 -45.12 -52.35
CA THR A 115 21.99 -46.44 -52.92
C THR A 115 22.77 -46.29 -54.21
N VAL A 116 23.57 -47.30 -54.55
CA VAL A 116 24.26 -47.41 -55.83
C VAL A 116 23.94 -48.74 -56.48
N ARG A 117 23.69 -48.71 -57.78
CA ARG A 117 23.52 -49.95 -58.54
C ARG A 117 24.88 -50.40 -59.05
N LEU A 118 25.33 -51.56 -58.58
CA LEU A 118 26.49 -52.28 -59.10
C LEU A 118 26.02 -53.19 -60.25
N GLY A 119 26.83 -53.33 -61.29
CA GLY A 119 26.53 -54.18 -62.45
C GLY A 119 27.76 -54.91 -62.97
N ALA A 120 27.60 -56.16 -63.39
CA ALA A 120 28.69 -57.05 -63.82
C ALA A 120 28.69 -57.35 -65.34
N GLY A 121 27.88 -56.62 -66.12
CA GLY A 121 27.62 -56.89 -67.53
C GLY A 121 26.67 -58.08 -67.73
N PRO A 122 25.46 -57.89 -68.28
CA PRO A 122 24.51 -58.99 -68.44
C PRO A 122 24.95 -59.98 -69.52
N GLN A 123 24.95 -61.27 -69.18
CA GLN A 123 25.18 -62.39 -70.10
C GLN A 123 24.12 -63.47 -69.88
N PRO A 124 23.35 -63.86 -70.92
CA PRO A 124 22.33 -64.90 -70.80
C PRO A 124 22.91 -66.25 -70.38
N GLY A 125 22.26 -66.91 -69.41
CA GLY A 125 22.65 -68.24 -68.93
C GLY A 125 23.78 -68.24 -67.90
N TYR A 126 24.23 -67.07 -67.45
CA TYR A 126 25.23 -66.93 -66.39
C TYR A 126 24.55 -66.66 -65.05
N ALA A 127 25.12 -67.18 -63.98
CA ALA A 127 24.66 -66.92 -62.62
C ALA A 127 25.64 -65.99 -61.88
N TYR A 128 25.09 -65.11 -61.04
CA TYR A 128 25.82 -64.05 -60.36
C TYR A 128 25.65 -64.19 -58.85
N THR A 129 26.76 -64.11 -58.11
CA THR A 129 26.77 -64.04 -56.65
C THR A 129 27.48 -62.77 -56.22
N TRP A 130 26.79 -61.90 -55.49
CA TRP A 130 27.35 -60.65 -54.99
C TRP A 130 27.80 -60.81 -53.54
N TYR A 131 28.98 -60.28 -53.23
CA TYR A 131 29.57 -60.30 -51.90
C TYR A 131 29.83 -58.88 -51.39
N ASN A 132 29.73 -58.68 -50.07
CA ASN A 132 30.32 -57.55 -49.36
C ASN A 132 31.15 -58.08 -48.19
N GLY A 133 32.47 -57.84 -48.21
CA GLY A 133 33.38 -58.32 -47.16
C GLY A 133 33.38 -59.84 -47.01
N GLY A 134 33.10 -60.58 -48.09
CA GLY A 134 33.00 -62.04 -48.12
C GLY A 134 31.61 -62.62 -47.83
N THR A 135 30.64 -61.80 -47.39
CA THR A 135 29.26 -62.25 -47.13
C THR A 135 28.38 -62.07 -48.37
N ILE A 136 27.55 -63.06 -48.68
CA ILE A 136 26.59 -62.99 -49.81
C ILE A 136 25.50 -61.96 -49.50
N VAL A 137 25.25 -61.02 -50.41
CA VAL A 137 24.30 -59.92 -50.22
C VAL A 137 23.02 -60.00 -51.05
N ASN A 138 22.95 -60.92 -52.02
CA ASN A 138 21.76 -61.13 -52.86
C ASN A 138 20.91 -62.37 -52.45
N GLY A 139 20.94 -62.75 -51.18
CA GLY A 139 19.95 -63.63 -50.52
C GLY A 139 19.98 -65.13 -50.84
N ALA A 140 20.41 -65.55 -52.04
CA ALA A 140 20.39 -66.96 -52.46
C ALA A 140 21.71 -67.46 -53.07
N GLY A 141 22.77 -66.66 -53.05
CA GLY A 141 24.04 -67.01 -53.70
C GLY A 141 23.97 -66.81 -55.21
N ASN A 142 24.17 -67.89 -55.97
CA ASN A 142 24.34 -67.85 -57.42
C ASN A 142 22.99 -67.72 -58.14
N VAL A 143 22.60 -66.50 -58.50
CA VAL A 143 21.28 -66.19 -59.10
C VAL A 143 21.42 -66.04 -60.62
N LEU A 144 20.63 -66.79 -61.38
CA LEU A 144 20.65 -66.76 -62.85
C LEU A 144 20.22 -65.40 -63.41
N ASN A 145 21.00 -64.88 -64.35
CA ASN A 145 20.78 -63.62 -65.08
C ASN A 145 20.70 -62.34 -64.21
N ASP A 146 20.93 -62.42 -62.89
CA ASP A 146 20.87 -61.28 -61.97
C ASP A 146 22.20 -60.50 -61.91
N SER A 147 22.54 -59.90 -63.04
CA SER A 147 23.82 -59.20 -63.26
C SER A 147 23.97 -57.87 -62.50
N SER A 148 23.07 -57.54 -61.58
CA SER A 148 23.07 -56.26 -60.86
C SER A 148 22.67 -56.36 -59.40
N PHE A 149 23.23 -55.49 -58.57
CA PHE A 149 22.89 -55.41 -57.15
C PHE A 149 22.76 -53.96 -56.70
N VAL A 150 21.73 -53.66 -55.91
CA VAL A 150 21.55 -52.32 -55.31
C VAL A 150 22.19 -52.33 -53.93
N ALA A 151 23.35 -51.69 -53.81
CA ALA A 151 24.08 -51.58 -52.56
C ALA A 151 23.67 -50.32 -51.80
N SER A 152 23.47 -50.48 -50.49
CA SER A 152 23.12 -49.40 -49.54
C SER A 152 24.08 -49.32 -48.34
N THR A 153 25.06 -50.22 -48.26
CA THR A 153 25.99 -50.33 -47.14
C THR A 153 27.42 -50.16 -47.63
N ALA A 154 28.23 -49.37 -46.92
CA ALA A 154 29.65 -49.24 -47.25
C ALA A 154 30.36 -50.60 -47.09
N GLY A 155 31.40 -50.85 -47.89
CA GLY A 155 32.17 -52.07 -47.79
C GLY A 155 32.86 -52.46 -49.08
N MET A 156 33.34 -53.70 -49.11
CA MET A 156 34.21 -54.23 -50.17
C MET A 156 33.43 -55.23 -51.00
N TYR A 157 32.97 -54.79 -52.18
CA TYR A 157 32.11 -55.57 -53.05
C TYR A 157 32.90 -56.39 -54.07
N THR A 158 32.50 -57.64 -54.26
CA THR A 158 32.92 -58.49 -55.38
C THR A 158 31.73 -59.20 -55.98
N VAL A 159 31.84 -59.60 -57.24
CA VAL A 159 30.85 -60.45 -57.91
C VAL A 159 31.53 -61.68 -58.49
N LYS A 160 30.99 -62.85 -58.19
CA LYS A 160 31.36 -64.12 -58.83
C LYS A 160 30.35 -64.43 -59.92
N VAL A 161 30.84 -64.66 -61.14
CA VAL A 161 30.02 -65.02 -62.29
C VAL A 161 30.36 -66.45 -62.69
N ALA A 162 29.35 -67.31 -62.82
CA ALA A 162 29.52 -68.73 -63.10
C ALA A 162 28.69 -69.21 -64.28
N SER A 163 29.28 -70.09 -65.08
CA SER A 163 28.61 -70.79 -66.19
C SER A 163 29.23 -72.18 -66.39
N ALA A 164 28.39 -73.20 -66.58
CA ALA A 164 28.78 -74.54 -67.01
C ALA A 164 30.05 -75.13 -66.35
N GLY A 165 30.21 -74.98 -65.03
CA GLY A 165 31.34 -75.54 -64.25
C GLY A 165 32.55 -74.62 -64.08
N CYS A 166 32.63 -73.50 -64.79
CA CYS A 166 33.67 -72.49 -64.62
C CYS A 166 33.13 -71.20 -63.97
N SER A 167 33.99 -70.44 -63.32
CA SER A 167 33.65 -69.15 -62.72
C SER A 167 34.79 -68.15 -62.79
N ALA A 168 34.45 -66.87 -62.89
CA ALA A 168 35.37 -65.75 -62.75
C ALA A 168 34.89 -64.83 -61.63
N THR A 169 35.81 -64.14 -60.94
CA THR A 169 35.47 -63.21 -59.87
C THR A 169 35.99 -61.83 -60.23
N SER A 170 35.25 -60.79 -59.86
CA SER A 170 35.71 -59.42 -60.05
C SER A 170 36.89 -59.07 -59.13
N LEU A 171 37.62 -58.01 -59.50
CA LEU A 171 38.39 -57.26 -58.50
C LEU A 171 37.45 -56.64 -57.45
N THR A 172 38.01 -56.27 -56.31
CA THR A 172 37.24 -55.64 -55.24
C THR A 172 36.89 -54.19 -55.56
N PHE A 173 35.60 -53.87 -55.48
CA PHE A 173 35.09 -52.51 -55.56
C PHE A 173 34.81 -51.97 -54.15
N ALA A 174 35.53 -50.92 -53.74
CA ALA A 174 35.34 -50.27 -52.46
C ALA A 174 34.18 -49.26 -52.54
N LEU A 175 33.05 -49.59 -51.89
CA LEU A 175 31.93 -48.67 -51.75
C LEU A 175 32.10 -47.83 -50.48
N VAL A 176 32.30 -46.52 -50.66
CA VAL A 176 32.37 -45.55 -49.57
C VAL A 176 31.04 -44.80 -49.48
N ILE A 177 30.44 -44.81 -48.29
CA ILE A 177 29.26 -44.00 -47.95
C ILE A 177 29.68 -43.01 -46.87
N LEU A 178 29.45 -41.72 -47.12
CA LEU A 178 29.78 -40.63 -46.21
C LEU A 178 28.86 -40.65 -44.98
N PRO A 179 29.33 -40.24 -43.79
CA PRO A 179 28.49 -40.12 -42.61
C PRO A 179 27.29 -39.19 -42.83
N PRO A 180 26.19 -39.31 -42.05
CA PRO A 180 25.07 -38.36 -42.12
C PRO A 180 25.52 -36.92 -41.86
N LEU A 181 25.01 -35.97 -42.65
CA LEU A 181 25.26 -34.54 -42.43
C LEU A 181 24.55 -34.06 -41.15
N THR A 182 25.29 -33.34 -40.31
CA THR A 182 24.77 -32.66 -39.12
C THR A 182 25.01 -31.16 -39.23
N ALA A 183 24.03 -30.33 -38.84
CA ALA A 183 24.14 -28.86 -38.90
C ALA A 183 25.06 -28.25 -37.83
N GLY A 184 25.35 -29.02 -36.78
CA GLY A 184 25.84 -28.49 -35.51
C GLY A 184 24.77 -27.69 -34.75
N THR A 185 25.22 -26.92 -33.77
CA THR A 185 24.39 -26.11 -32.88
C THR A 185 24.84 -24.65 -32.87
N ILE A 186 23.87 -23.76 -32.73
CA ILE A 186 24.07 -22.32 -32.56
C ILE A 186 23.77 -21.91 -31.10
N GLY A 187 24.09 -20.67 -30.74
CA GLY A 187 23.97 -20.12 -29.37
C GLY A 187 22.60 -20.26 -28.70
N ALA A 188 22.46 -19.70 -27.49
CA ALA A 188 21.21 -19.76 -26.73
C ALA A 188 20.23 -18.62 -27.10
N ASP A 189 18.97 -18.79 -26.69
CA ASP A 189 17.94 -17.75 -26.73
C ASP A 189 18.36 -16.48 -25.96
N GLN A 190 17.90 -15.32 -26.43
CA GLN A 190 18.19 -14.04 -25.80
C GLN A 190 16.92 -13.21 -25.63
N THR A 191 16.94 -12.34 -24.63
CA THR A 191 15.88 -11.35 -24.40
C THR A 191 16.49 -9.96 -24.51
N VAL A 192 15.89 -9.12 -25.36
CA VAL A 192 16.37 -7.77 -25.65
C VAL A 192 15.24 -6.75 -25.57
N CYS A 193 15.57 -5.48 -25.40
CA CYS A 193 14.59 -4.40 -25.47
C CYS A 193 14.27 -4.08 -26.93
N VAL A 194 13.07 -3.59 -27.22
CA VAL A 194 12.68 -3.16 -28.56
C VAL A 194 13.71 -2.21 -29.17
N SER A 195 14.06 -2.45 -30.44
CA SER A 195 15.08 -1.71 -31.20
C SER A 195 16.48 -1.76 -30.60
N THR A 196 16.83 -2.83 -29.88
CA THR A 196 18.21 -3.12 -29.48
C THR A 196 18.73 -4.37 -30.19
N ALA A 197 20.02 -4.37 -30.52
CA ALA A 197 20.66 -5.52 -31.16
C ALA A 197 20.98 -6.58 -30.08
N PRO A 198 20.65 -7.87 -30.31
CA PRO A 198 21.12 -8.96 -29.45
C PRO A 198 22.63 -9.16 -29.57
N ALA A 199 23.20 -9.93 -28.65
CA ALA A 199 24.57 -10.40 -28.79
C ALA A 199 24.71 -11.33 -30.01
N PRO A 200 25.89 -11.40 -30.65
CA PRO A 200 26.10 -12.28 -31.80
C PRO A 200 25.75 -13.75 -31.52
N LEU A 201 25.05 -14.37 -32.46
CA LEU A 201 24.77 -15.79 -32.49
C LEU A 201 26.03 -16.56 -32.85
N THR A 202 26.56 -17.31 -31.89
CA THR A 202 27.79 -18.08 -32.03
C THR A 202 27.52 -19.49 -32.57
N SER A 203 28.52 -20.06 -33.22
CA SER A 203 28.54 -21.48 -33.62
C SER A 203 29.12 -22.30 -32.47
N LEU A 204 28.28 -22.92 -31.66
CA LEU A 204 28.75 -23.76 -30.55
C LEU A 204 29.37 -25.07 -31.07
N THR A 205 28.72 -25.68 -32.06
CA THR A 205 29.30 -26.80 -32.82
C THR A 205 29.15 -26.55 -34.32
N GLY A 206 30.23 -26.83 -35.06
CA GLY A 206 30.24 -26.72 -36.52
C GLY A 206 29.45 -27.85 -37.18
N ALA A 207 29.13 -27.69 -38.46
CA ALA A 207 28.60 -28.79 -39.26
C ALA A 207 29.63 -29.91 -39.41
N SER A 208 29.17 -31.16 -39.45
CA SER A 208 30.03 -32.34 -39.59
C SER A 208 29.31 -33.45 -40.36
N GLY A 209 30.04 -34.49 -40.78
CA GLY A 209 29.52 -35.55 -41.65
C GLY A 209 29.34 -35.09 -43.10
N GLY A 210 28.72 -35.91 -43.96
CA GLY A 210 28.66 -35.65 -45.39
C GLY A 210 30.04 -35.44 -46.03
N PHE A 211 30.12 -34.54 -47.00
CA PHE A 211 31.33 -34.14 -47.71
C PHE A 211 31.70 -32.68 -47.36
N GLY A 212 32.85 -32.46 -46.72
CA GLY A 212 33.37 -31.12 -46.46
C GLY A 212 34.12 -30.55 -47.68
N PRO A 213 34.34 -29.22 -47.76
CA PRO A 213 33.99 -28.18 -46.78
C PRO A 213 32.51 -27.75 -46.78
N TYR A 214 32.04 -27.18 -45.68
CA TYR A 214 30.64 -26.76 -45.48
C TYR A 214 30.42 -25.28 -45.78
N ASN A 215 29.28 -24.97 -46.39
CA ASN A 215 28.81 -23.58 -46.55
C ASN A 215 27.62 -23.32 -45.63
N TYR A 216 27.47 -22.09 -45.13
CA TYR A 216 26.35 -21.70 -44.28
C TYR A 216 25.46 -20.66 -44.94
N ARG A 217 24.19 -20.62 -44.50
CA ARG A 217 23.27 -19.51 -44.70
C ARG A 217 22.41 -19.33 -43.46
N TRP A 218 22.31 -18.12 -42.94
CA TRP A 218 21.35 -17.78 -41.89
C TRP A 218 19.97 -17.47 -42.46
N GLU A 219 18.94 -17.89 -41.75
CA GLU A 219 17.56 -17.57 -42.08
C GLU A 219 16.86 -17.08 -40.81
N SER A 220 15.89 -16.19 -40.99
CA SER A 220 15.08 -15.63 -39.91
C SER A 220 13.61 -15.87 -40.15
N SER A 221 12.84 -15.89 -39.07
CA SER A 221 11.40 -16.02 -39.08
C SER A 221 10.79 -15.15 -37.98
N THR A 222 9.60 -14.60 -38.20
CA THR A 222 8.84 -13.87 -37.16
C THR A 222 7.68 -14.71 -36.59
N ASP A 223 7.38 -15.85 -37.20
CA ASP A 223 6.27 -16.75 -36.84
C ASP A 223 6.75 -18.17 -36.45
N ASN A 224 8.05 -18.44 -36.53
CA ASN A 224 8.69 -19.74 -36.36
C ASN A 224 8.20 -20.82 -37.36
N ILE A 225 7.61 -20.40 -38.48
CA ILE A 225 7.04 -21.29 -39.51
C ILE A 225 7.61 -20.91 -40.88
N THR A 226 7.56 -19.64 -41.23
CA THR A 226 8.02 -19.08 -42.50
C THR A 226 9.42 -18.53 -42.34
N TRP A 227 10.39 -19.12 -43.05
CA TRP A 227 11.81 -18.77 -42.93
C TRP A 227 12.32 -18.06 -44.18
N MET A 228 12.93 -16.90 -43.99
CA MET A 228 13.49 -16.09 -45.07
C MET A 228 15.02 -16.07 -44.97
N PRO A 229 15.74 -16.21 -46.09
CA PRO A 229 17.19 -16.12 -46.10
C PRO A 229 17.65 -14.69 -45.76
N ILE A 230 18.65 -14.59 -44.90
CA ILE A 230 19.31 -13.32 -44.59
C ILE A 230 20.43 -13.11 -45.62
N ALA A 231 20.30 -12.06 -46.42
CA ALA A 231 21.25 -11.77 -47.50
C ALA A 231 22.69 -11.68 -46.95
N SER A 232 23.62 -12.35 -47.64
CA SER A 232 25.06 -12.35 -47.34
C SER A 232 25.48 -12.92 -45.97
N ALA A 233 24.56 -13.42 -45.15
CA ALA A 233 24.88 -14.05 -43.87
C ALA A 233 25.32 -15.52 -44.07
N THR A 234 26.56 -15.71 -44.52
CA THR A 234 27.13 -17.04 -44.86
C THR A 234 28.22 -17.52 -43.90
N ALA A 235 28.56 -16.73 -42.88
CA ALA A 235 29.52 -17.11 -41.86
C ALA A 235 28.93 -18.12 -40.85
N ALA A 236 29.81 -18.81 -40.12
CA ALA A 236 29.40 -19.73 -39.06
C ALA A 236 28.66 -19.01 -37.90
N THR A 237 28.94 -17.73 -37.68
CA THR A 237 28.29 -16.84 -36.70
C THR A 237 27.48 -15.75 -37.39
N TYR A 238 26.51 -15.15 -36.70
CA TYR A 238 25.73 -14.03 -37.22
C TYR A 238 25.41 -13.04 -36.10
N ALA A 239 25.54 -11.74 -36.36
CA ALA A 239 25.15 -10.69 -35.42
C ALA A 239 23.87 -10.02 -35.93
N PRO A 240 22.69 -10.35 -35.36
CA PRO A 240 21.47 -9.67 -35.73
C PRO A 240 21.56 -8.18 -35.36
N GLY A 241 21.02 -7.31 -36.23
CA GLY A 241 20.84 -5.90 -35.91
C GLY A 241 19.71 -5.67 -34.89
N PRO A 242 19.35 -4.41 -34.62
CA PRO A 242 18.20 -4.07 -33.79
C PRO A 242 16.89 -4.70 -34.27
N LEU A 243 16.12 -5.31 -33.34
CA LEU A 243 14.86 -5.97 -33.65
C LEU A 243 13.67 -5.26 -33.01
N ALA A 244 12.58 -5.13 -33.78
CA ALA A 244 11.32 -4.53 -33.30
C ALA A 244 10.32 -5.57 -32.78
N VAL A 245 10.43 -6.83 -33.22
CA VAL A 245 9.55 -7.95 -32.88
C VAL A 245 10.36 -9.20 -32.59
N THR A 246 9.80 -10.11 -31.79
CA THR A 246 10.41 -11.41 -31.53
C THR A 246 10.73 -12.11 -32.85
N THR A 247 11.98 -12.53 -33.01
CA THR A 247 12.49 -13.10 -34.26
C THR A 247 13.27 -14.36 -33.95
N TYR A 248 13.04 -15.40 -34.74
CA TYR A 248 13.67 -16.71 -34.68
C TYR A 248 14.77 -16.79 -35.72
N PHE A 249 15.89 -17.43 -35.37
CA PHE A 249 17.03 -17.62 -36.25
C PHE A 249 17.44 -19.09 -36.26
N TRP A 250 17.85 -19.58 -37.42
CA TRP A 250 18.60 -20.82 -37.54
C TRP A 250 19.71 -20.66 -38.58
N ARG A 251 20.65 -21.60 -38.59
CA ARG A 251 21.71 -21.68 -39.58
C ARG A 251 21.55 -22.95 -40.40
N ARG A 252 21.50 -22.81 -41.71
CA ARG A 252 21.49 -23.91 -42.67
C ARG A 252 22.90 -24.25 -43.11
N ALA A 253 23.28 -25.51 -42.98
CA ALA A 253 24.57 -26.05 -43.42
C ALA A 253 24.40 -26.82 -44.73
N TYR A 254 25.27 -26.56 -45.69
CA TYR A 254 25.31 -27.22 -46.99
C TYR A 254 26.55 -28.10 -47.10
N SER A 255 26.35 -29.31 -47.62
CA SER A 255 27.41 -30.24 -47.97
C SER A 255 27.06 -30.83 -49.33
N ASN A 256 27.82 -30.51 -50.37
CA ASN A 256 27.57 -31.05 -51.72
C ASN A 256 28.36 -32.36 -51.89
N PRO A 257 27.77 -33.49 -52.31
CA PRO A 257 26.39 -33.69 -52.80
C PRO A 257 25.34 -34.05 -51.74
N CYS A 258 25.69 -34.08 -50.45
CA CYS A 258 24.84 -34.53 -49.35
C CYS A 258 23.71 -33.58 -48.90
N GLY A 259 23.35 -32.61 -49.74
CA GLY A 259 22.24 -31.69 -49.49
C GLY A 259 22.53 -30.68 -48.37
N ASN A 260 21.53 -30.42 -47.55
CA ASN A 260 21.59 -29.42 -46.49
C ASN A 260 20.71 -29.79 -45.29
N ILE A 261 21.03 -29.23 -44.14
CA ILE A 261 20.31 -29.44 -42.87
C ILE A 261 20.38 -28.17 -42.02
N VAL A 262 19.37 -27.92 -41.18
CA VAL A 262 19.29 -26.74 -40.30
C VAL A 262 19.71 -27.07 -38.87
N SER A 263 20.25 -26.09 -38.16
CA SER A 263 20.59 -26.16 -36.73
C SER A 263 19.34 -26.15 -35.84
N ASN A 264 19.55 -26.13 -34.52
CA ASN A 264 18.51 -25.68 -33.58
C ASN A 264 18.06 -24.24 -33.91
N VAL A 265 16.86 -23.89 -33.46
CA VAL A 265 16.32 -22.53 -33.50
C VAL A 265 16.81 -21.74 -32.29
N VAL A 266 17.13 -20.47 -32.50
CA VAL A 266 17.38 -19.47 -31.46
C VAL A 266 16.29 -18.42 -31.51
N THR A 267 15.66 -18.17 -30.38
CA THR A 267 14.62 -17.16 -30.21
C THR A 267 15.21 -15.89 -29.62
N ILE A 268 15.05 -14.76 -30.33
CA ILE A 268 15.32 -13.44 -29.78
C ILE A 268 14.00 -12.81 -29.37
N THR A 269 13.72 -12.84 -28.07
CA THR A 269 12.50 -12.29 -27.48
C THR A 269 12.65 -10.77 -27.34
N VAL A 270 11.78 -10.01 -28.00
CA VAL A 270 11.78 -8.55 -27.91
C VAL A 270 10.77 -8.09 -26.86
N GLN A 271 11.26 -7.46 -25.80
CA GLN A 271 10.43 -6.87 -24.75
C GLN A 271 9.90 -5.49 -25.17
N PRO A 272 8.62 -5.19 -24.92
CA PRO A 272 8.09 -3.85 -25.15
C PRO A 272 8.69 -2.85 -24.17
N ARG A 273 8.85 -1.59 -24.63
CA ARG A 273 9.31 -0.50 -23.77
C ARG A 273 8.18 -0.06 -22.84
N LEU A 274 8.38 -0.21 -21.53
CA LEU A 274 7.43 0.25 -20.52
C LEU A 274 7.65 1.72 -20.17
N ALA A 275 6.57 2.49 -20.10
CA ALA A 275 6.63 3.87 -19.60
C ALA A 275 6.69 3.86 -18.08
N THR A 276 7.84 4.21 -17.51
CA THR A 276 8.03 4.34 -16.06
C THR A 276 7.42 5.65 -15.59
N SER A 277 6.64 5.60 -14.51
CA SER A 277 6.11 6.80 -13.85
C SER A 277 6.22 6.68 -12.33
N ILE A 278 6.21 7.83 -11.67
CA ILE A 278 6.15 7.94 -10.22
C ILE A 278 5.16 9.04 -9.86
N ALA A 279 4.32 8.78 -8.89
CA ALA A 279 3.40 9.77 -8.31
C ALA A 279 3.75 9.96 -6.84
N LEU A 280 3.71 11.21 -6.39
CA LEU A 280 3.92 11.55 -4.99
C LEU A 280 2.70 12.29 -4.47
N ALA A 281 2.00 11.69 -3.51
CA ALA A 281 0.81 12.30 -2.93
C ALA A 281 1.17 13.49 -2.03
N THR A 282 0.30 14.48 -1.99
CA THR A 282 0.34 15.55 -0.99
C THR A 282 0.07 14.92 0.38
N PRO A 283 1.01 15.01 1.33
CA PRO A 283 0.70 14.61 2.69
C PRO A 283 -0.41 15.52 3.24
N PRO A 284 -1.27 15.01 4.14
CA PRO A 284 -2.27 15.86 4.80
C PRO A 284 -1.57 17.04 5.49
N ALA A 285 -2.23 18.20 5.54
CA ALA A 285 -1.70 19.34 6.25
C ALA A 285 -1.44 18.95 7.71
N GLN A 286 -0.19 19.10 8.15
CA GLN A 286 0.21 18.79 9.52
C GLN A 286 0.77 20.03 10.19
N CYS A 287 0.96 19.90 11.50
CA CYS A 287 1.47 20.97 12.33
C CYS A 287 2.98 21.12 12.16
N VAL A 288 3.49 22.32 12.43
CA VAL A 288 4.94 22.56 12.44
C VAL A 288 5.62 21.62 13.45
N GLY A 289 6.71 20.98 13.04
CA GLY A 289 7.52 20.09 13.88
C GLY A 289 7.09 18.62 13.92
N THR A 290 5.96 18.23 13.30
CA THR A 290 5.62 16.81 13.12
C THR A 290 6.33 16.22 11.91
N ALA A 291 6.82 14.99 12.03
CA ALA A 291 7.49 14.31 10.92
C ALA A 291 6.49 13.98 9.79
N LEU A 292 6.74 14.51 8.60
CA LEU A 292 5.98 14.18 7.38
C LEU A 292 6.62 12.95 6.73
N THR A 293 5.79 11.99 6.34
CA THR A 293 6.22 10.79 5.60
C THR A 293 5.67 10.80 4.18
N PHE A 294 6.55 10.55 3.23
CA PHE A 294 6.31 10.55 1.80
C PHE A 294 6.51 9.14 1.25
N SER A 295 5.45 8.59 0.66
CA SER A 295 5.45 7.25 0.06
C SER A 295 4.97 7.37 -1.39
N PRO A 296 5.89 7.42 -2.37
CA PRO A 296 5.53 7.52 -3.77
C PRO A 296 5.00 6.18 -4.29
N VAL A 297 4.19 6.27 -5.35
CA VAL A 297 3.70 5.11 -6.09
C VAL A 297 4.44 5.05 -7.42
N ALA A 298 5.29 4.04 -7.59
CA ALA A 298 6.03 3.79 -8.83
C ALA A 298 5.28 2.78 -9.71
N VAL A 299 5.26 3.02 -11.02
CA VAL A 299 4.65 2.14 -12.03
C VAL A 299 5.72 1.78 -13.07
N ASN A 300 5.78 0.50 -13.48
CA ASN A 300 6.74 0.00 -14.47
C ASN A 300 8.22 0.30 -14.14
N ALA A 301 8.58 0.18 -12.86
CA ALA A 301 9.93 0.50 -12.38
C ALA A 301 10.82 -0.74 -12.18
N GLY A 302 10.27 -1.94 -12.33
CA GLY A 302 10.97 -3.21 -12.08
C GLY A 302 10.95 -3.63 -10.60
N PRO A 303 11.55 -4.79 -10.27
CA PRO A 303 11.49 -5.36 -8.92
C PRO A 303 12.42 -4.68 -7.90
N ALA A 304 13.44 -3.95 -8.35
CA ALA A 304 14.41 -3.27 -7.50
C ALA A 304 14.76 -1.88 -8.07
N PRO A 305 13.81 -0.92 -8.09
CA PRO A 305 14.11 0.45 -8.46
C PRO A 305 14.88 1.15 -7.35
N THR A 306 15.60 2.22 -7.70
CA THR A 306 16.29 3.07 -6.73
C THR A 306 15.66 4.45 -6.69
N TYR A 307 15.71 5.08 -5.52
CA TYR A 307 15.11 6.38 -5.25
C TYR A 307 16.18 7.36 -4.81
N ARG A 308 16.00 8.63 -5.17
CA ARG A 308 16.80 9.75 -4.67
C ARG A 308 15.88 10.90 -4.33
N TRP A 309 15.93 11.34 -3.07
CA TRP A 309 15.07 12.40 -2.56
C TRP A 309 15.78 13.76 -2.58
N LEU A 310 15.02 14.80 -2.88
CA LEU A 310 15.48 16.19 -2.90
C LEU A 310 14.50 17.06 -2.11
N VAL A 311 15.03 18.03 -1.38
CA VAL A 311 14.26 19.10 -0.72
C VAL A 311 14.74 20.41 -1.30
N ASN A 312 13.82 21.20 -1.87
CA ASN A 312 14.13 22.48 -2.53
C ASN A 312 15.24 22.38 -3.60
N GLY A 313 15.31 21.24 -4.30
CA GLY A 313 16.32 20.96 -5.32
C GLY A 313 17.67 20.46 -4.79
N ALA A 314 17.89 20.47 -3.47
CA ALA A 314 19.09 19.89 -2.85
C ALA A 314 18.87 18.41 -2.55
N ALA A 315 19.82 17.56 -2.95
CA ALA A 315 19.74 16.12 -2.68
C ALA A 315 19.90 15.83 -1.18
N VAL A 316 19.12 14.88 -0.69
CA VAL A 316 19.22 14.33 0.68
C VAL A 316 19.99 13.01 0.61
N PRO A 317 21.32 12.99 0.86
CA PRO A 317 22.18 11.87 0.46
C PRO A 317 21.84 10.52 1.10
N THR A 318 21.28 10.55 2.32
CA THR A 318 20.91 9.36 3.09
C THR A 318 19.52 8.82 2.74
N ALA A 319 18.73 9.58 1.99
CA ALA A 319 17.38 9.19 1.61
C ALA A 319 17.41 8.51 0.22
N THR A 320 17.57 7.18 0.24
CA THR A 320 17.56 6.33 -0.98
C THR A 320 16.45 5.27 -0.98
N GLY A 321 15.68 5.20 0.10
CA GLY A 321 14.60 4.25 0.27
C GLY A 321 13.32 4.63 -0.49
N PRO A 322 12.35 3.70 -0.57
CA PRO A 322 11.04 3.93 -1.17
C PRO A 322 10.16 4.87 -0.33
N THR A 323 10.62 5.30 0.84
CA THR A 323 9.93 6.28 1.68
C THR A 323 10.93 7.34 2.15
N PHE A 324 10.42 8.55 2.40
CA PHE A 324 11.18 9.64 2.99
C PHE A 324 10.39 10.25 4.14
N THR A 325 11.03 10.36 5.31
CA THR A 325 10.42 10.96 6.51
C THR A 325 11.31 12.08 7.02
N SER A 326 10.72 13.25 7.29
CA SER A 326 11.45 14.40 7.84
C SER A 326 10.56 15.25 8.75
N SER A 327 11.11 15.67 9.90
CA SER A 327 10.52 16.66 10.81
C SER A 327 11.10 18.07 10.64
N ALA A 328 12.07 18.24 9.73
CA ALA A 328 12.78 19.50 9.51
C ALA A 328 12.22 20.33 8.33
N LEU A 329 11.11 19.88 7.72
CA LEU A 329 10.50 20.56 6.57
C LEU A 329 9.74 21.82 7.03
N ALA A 330 9.90 22.91 6.28
CA ALA A 330 9.19 24.16 6.45
C ALA A 330 7.96 24.26 5.54
N ASN A 331 7.04 25.18 5.87
CA ASN A 331 5.91 25.48 5.01
C ASN A 331 6.41 26.01 3.65
N GLY A 332 5.94 25.43 2.55
CA GLY A 332 6.37 25.77 1.21
C GLY A 332 7.58 24.98 0.70
N ASP A 333 8.20 24.12 1.51
CA ASP A 333 9.28 23.25 1.02
C ASP A 333 8.78 22.32 -0.08
N ARG A 334 9.56 22.21 -1.16
CA ARG A 334 9.27 21.31 -2.28
C ARG A 334 10.04 20.01 -2.10
N VAL A 335 9.32 18.93 -1.82
CA VAL A 335 9.85 17.56 -1.76
C VAL A 335 9.74 16.93 -3.14
N GLN A 336 10.85 16.44 -3.66
CA GLN A 336 10.94 15.78 -4.97
C GLN A 336 11.58 14.40 -4.80
N VAL A 337 11.11 13.44 -5.58
CA VAL A 337 11.68 12.10 -5.68
C VAL A 337 12.04 11.80 -7.13
N GLU A 338 13.29 11.42 -7.34
CA GLU A 338 13.81 10.89 -8.59
C GLU A 338 13.82 9.36 -8.50
N LEU A 339 13.17 8.70 -9.46
CA LEU A 339 13.09 7.25 -9.58
C LEU A 339 14.01 6.79 -10.71
N THR A 340 14.86 5.81 -10.44
CA THR A 340 15.62 5.08 -11.46
C THR A 340 15.11 3.63 -11.54
N PRO A 341 14.59 3.17 -12.70
CA PRO A 341 14.12 1.80 -12.85
C PRO A 341 15.22 0.76 -12.62
N THR A 342 14.82 -0.48 -12.36
CA THR A 342 15.74 -1.62 -12.26
C THR A 342 16.63 -1.73 -13.51
N ALA A 343 17.94 -1.88 -13.31
CA ALA A 343 18.89 -2.07 -14.40
C ALA A 343 18.48 -3.27 -15.28
N GLY A 344 18.57 -3.10 -16.61
CA GLY A 344 18.16 -4.11 -17.58
C GLY A 344 16.66 -4.13 -17.92
N LEU A 345 15.82 -3.35 -17.22
CA LEU A 345 14.41 -3.21 -17.59
C LEU A 345 14.28 -2.41 -18.90
N CYS A 346 13.55 -2.97 -19.88
CA CYS A 346 13.16 -2.25 -21.09
C CYS A 346 12.16 -1.13 -20.76
N SER A 347 12.66 0.04 -20.37
CA SER A 347 11.87 1.16 -19.86
C SER A 347 12.16 2.48 -20.57
N SER A 348 11.30 3.49 -20.36
CA SER A 348 11.52 4.86 -20.82
C SER A 348 12.60 5.63 -20.05
N GLY A 349 13.18 5.03 -19.00
CA GLY A 349 14.20 5.65 -18.16
C GLY A 349 13.65 6.18 -16.83
N GLY A 350 14.39 7.11 -16.21
CA GLY A 350 14.03 7.69 -14.93
C GLY A 350 12.72 8.48 -14.96
N ALA A 351 12.08 8.58 -13.80
CA ALA A 351 10.86 9.38 -13.62
C ALA A 351 11.01 10.29 -12.39
N THR A 352 10.19 11.33 -12.30
CA THR A 352 10.28 12.30 -11.19
C THR A 352 8.90 12.78 -10.79
N ALA A 353 8.68 12.92 -9.49
CA ALA A 353 7.49 13.54 -8.92
C ALA A 353 7.89 14.53 -7.83
N SER A 354 7.03 15.52 -7.60
CA SER A 354 7.24 16.50 -6.55
C SER A 354 5.95 16.96 -5.93
N VAL A 355 6.02 17.37 -4.68
CA VAL A 355 4.92 17.96 -3.94
C VAL A 355 5.42 19.09 -3.04
N THR A 356 4.54 20.03 -2.73
CA THR A 356 4.85 21.17 -1.85
C THR A 356 4.25 20.90 -0.48
N VAL A 357 5.06 21.07 0.56
CA VAL A 357 4.65 20.94 1.95
C VAL A 357 3.76 22.11 2.32
N THR A 358 2.60 21.80 2.90
CA THR A 358 1.70 22.81 3.47
C THR A 358 1.57 22.54 4.96
N LEU A 359 2.08 23.45 5.79
CA LEU A 359 1.93 23.39 7.24
C LEU A 359 0.89 24.42 7.67
N THR A 360 -0.13 23.98 8.38
CA THR A 360 -1.13 24.88 8.98
C THR A 360 -0.73 25.19 10.41
N ALA A 361 -0.62 26.49 10.74
CA ALA A 361 -0.42 26.92 12.11
C ALA A 361 -1.62 26.53 12.97
N SER A 362 -1.37 26.06 14.20
CA SER A 362 -2.46 25.80 15.15
C SER A 362 -3.05 27.14 15.60
N PRO A 363 -4.38 27.34 15.53
CA PRO A 363 -4.98 28.58 15.99
C PRO A 363 -4.77 28.73 17.50
N ALA A 364 -4.38 29.93 17.96
CA ALA A 364 -4.11 30.20 19.36
C ALA A 364 -5.40 30.08 20.21
N PRO A 365 -5.30 29.61 21.46
CA PRO A 365 -6.42 29.60 22.39
C PRO A 365 -6.87 31.02 22.72
N ALA A 366 -8.18 31.23 22.88
CA ALA A 366 -8.74 32.45 23.43
C ALA A 366 -9.91 32.12 24.37
N LEU A 367 -9.99 32.83 25.49
CA LEU A 367 -11.01 32.66 26.51
C LEU A 367 -11.45 34.00 27.10
N SER A 368 -12.70 34.06 27.56
CA SER A 368 -13.21 35.17 28.36
C SER A 368 -13.87 34.66 29.63
N ILE A 369 -13.89 35.51 30.65
CA ILE A 369 -14.54 35.26 31.93
C ILE A 369 -15.61 36.31 32.21
N GLY A 370 -16.59 35.94 33.03
CA GLY A 370 -17.61 36.82 33.61
C GLY A 370 -17.72 36.60 35.12
N ALA A 371 -18.40 37.52 35.80
CA ALA A 371 -18.70 37.43 37.22
C ALA A 371 -20.19 37.13 37.46
N ALA A 372 -20.45 36.33 38.49
CA ALA A 372 -21.78 36.01 38.99
C ALA A 372 -21.81 36.27 40.52
N PRO A 373 -22.69 37.18 40.99
CA PRO A 373 -23.50 38.10 40.17
C PRO A 373 -22.64 39.12 39.40
N ALA A 374 -23.17 39.66 38.30
CA ALA A 374 -22.46 40.63 37.44
C ALA A 374 -22.45 42.06 38.01
N GLY A 375 -23.25 42.32 39.04
CA GLY A 375 -23.37 43.60 39.73
C GLY A 375 -22.58 43.67 41.04
N PRO A 376 -22.64 44.81 41.74
CA PRO A 376 -21.94 44.97 43.01
C PRO A 376 -22.47 44.00 44.08
N VAL A 377 -21.56 43.30 44.76
CA VAL A 377 -21.86 42.49 45.97
C VAL A 377 -21.38 43.19 47.22
N CYS A 378 -21.96 42.88 48.37
CA CYS A 378 -21.54 43.50 49.62
C CYS A 378 -20.19 42.95 50.08
N ALA A 379 -19.37 43.77 50.74
CA ALA A 379 -18.08 43.35 51.25
C ALA A 379 -18.22 42.13 52.18
N GLY A 380 -17.51 41.05 51.88
CA GLY A 380 -17.61 39.77 52.57
C GLY A 380 -18.53 38.74 51.90
N GLU A 381 -19.37 39.15 50.95
CA GLU A 381 -20.17 38.23 50.14
C GLU A 381 -19.35 37.60 49.01
N ALA A 382 -19.77 36.41 48.57
CA ALA A 382 -19.06 35.67 47.54
C ALA A 382 -19.41 36.17 46.13
N VAL A 383 -18.38 36.46 45.34
CA VAL A 383 -18.48 36.62 43.88
C VAL A 383 -17.77 35.45 43.20
N THR A 384 -18.41 34.85 42.20
CA THR A 384 -17.85 33.74 41.42
C THR A 384 -17.50 34.19 40.02
N PHE A 385 -16.28 33.95 39.60
CA PHE A 385 -15.81 34.14 38.24
C PHE A 385 -15.78 32.80 37.51
N SER A 386 -16.28 32.77 36.28
CA SER A 386 -16.33 31.57 35.45
C SER A 386 -15.97 31.88 34.01
N ILE A 387 -15.49 30.87 33.29
CA ILE A 387 -15.21 30.96 31.86
C ILE A 387 -16.54 31.07 31.11
N THR A 388 -16.74 32.18 30.40
CA THR A 388 -17.96 32.46 29.64
C THR A 388 -17.86 32.04 28.18
N GLN A 389 -16.65 32.07 27.60
CA GLN A 389 -16.38 31.63 26.23
C GLN A 389 -14.98 31.02 26.16
N MET A 390 -14.83 29.99 25.32
CA MET A 390 -13.54 29.37 25.02
C MET A 390 -13.50 28.95 23.55
N THR A 391 -12.40 29.29 22.88
CA THR A 391 -12.10 28.88 21.50
C THR A 391 -10.69 28.30 21.44
N ASN A 392 -10.51 27.22 20.68
CA ASN A 392 -9.23 26.52 20.54
C ASN A 392 -8.55 26.15 21.88
N GLY A 393 -9.34 25.78 22.90
CA GLY A 393 -8.86 25.55 24.28
C GLY A 393 -7.84 24.42 24.48
N GLY A 394 -7.48 23.72 23.41
CA GLY A 394 -6.54 22.60 23.44
C GLY A 394 -7.08 21.36 24.14
N THR A 395 -6.20 20.38 24.34
CA THR A 395 -6.45 19.19 25.15
C THR A 395 -5.92 19.41 26.57
N ASN A 396 -6.66 18.90 27.56
CA ASN A 396 -6.34 18.95 28.99
C ASN A 396 -6.02 20.37 29.55
N PRO A 397 -6.95 21.33 29.45
CA PRO A 397 -6.72 22.71 29.90
C PRO A 397 -6.43 22.78 31.40
N GLN A 398 -5.35 23.47 31.76
CA GLN A 398 -4.97 23.82 33.13
C GLN A 398 -5.23 25.31 33.35
N TYR A 399 -5.86 25.65 34.47
CA TYR A 399 -6.20 27.03 34.81
C TYR A 399 -5.34 27.55 35.96
N GLN A 400 -5.07 28.84 35.95
CA GLN A 400 -4.49 29.55 37.08
C GLN A 400 -5.14 30.93 37.19
N TRP A 401 -5.90 31.16 38.26
CA TRP A 401 -6.55 32.45 38.50
C TRP A 401 -5.55 33.49 39.02
N GLN A 402 -5.75 34.73 38.61
CA GLN A 402 -4.95 35.89 38.97
C GLN A 402 -5.82 37.03 39.48
N VAL A 403 -5.32 37.74 40.49
CA VAL A 403 -5.88 39.00 40.98
C VAL A 403 -4.78 40.06 40.87
N ASP A 404 -5.08 41.16 40.16
CA ASP A 404 -4.13 42.25 39.87
C ASP A 404 -2.79 41.74 39.29
N GLY A 405 -2.87 40.70 38.45
CA GLY A 405 -1.71 40.06 37.80
C GLY A 405 -0.94 39.06 38.65
N THR A 406 -1.32 38.85 39.92
CA THR A 406 -0.68 37.89 40.82
C THR A 406 -1.46 36.59 40.88
N ASN A 407 -0.79 35.44 40.78
CA ASN A 407 -1.42 34.11 40.88
C ASN A 407 -2.05 33.92 42.27
N VAL A 408 -3.31 33.50 42.30
CA VAL A 408 -3.98 33.08 43.54
C VAL A 408 -3.62 31.62 43.80
N SER A 409 -2.91 31.37 44.91
CA SER A 409 -2.40 30.04 45.25
C SER A 409 -3.52 28.98 45.32
N GLY A 410 -3.30 27.84 44.66
CA GLY A 410 -4.23 26.70 44.63
C GLY A 410 -5.50 26.90 43.80
N GLN A 411 -5.70 28.05 43.16
CA GLN A 411 -6.90 28.32 42.37
C GLN A 411 -6.70 27.89 40.92
N THR A 412 -6.95 26.61 40.65
CA THR A 412 -6.76 25.97 39.33
C THR A 412 -8.03 25.38 38.70
N GLY A 413 -9.20 25.63 39.32
CA GLY A 413 -10.49 25.19 38.79
C GLY A 413 -10.99 26.04 37.62
N ALA A 414 -12.05 25.56 36.95
CA ALA A 414 -12.75 26.31 35.89
C ALA A 414 -13.53 27.53 36.41
N THR A 415 -13.67 27.65 37.73
CA THR A 415 -14.26 28.79 38.44
C THR A 415 -13.36 29.27 39.57
N PHE A 416 -13.54 30.52 39.96
CA PHE A 416 -12.89 31.13 41.12
C PHE A 416 -13.92 31.91 41.92
N THR A 417 -14.13 31.51 43.17
CA THR A 417 -15.06 32.18 44.08
C THR A 417 -14.26 32.85 45.19
N SER A 418 -14.57 34.12 45.48
CA SER A 418 -13.91 34.88 46.55
C SER A 418 -14.88 35.77 47.31
N THR A 419 -14.63 35.89 48.61
CA THR A 419 -15.32 36.78 49.56
C THR A 419 -14.44 37.95 50.04
N THR A 420 -13.17 37.96 49.63
CA THR A 420 -12.13 38.86 50.20
C THR A 420 -11.61 39.88 49.20
N LEU A 421 -12.15 39.92 47.98
CA LEU A 421 -11.79 40.90 46.97
C LEU A 421 -12.17 42.32 47.41
N ARG A 422 -11.41 43.30 46.92
CA ARG A 422 -11.70 44.73 47.05
C ARG A 422 -12.27 45.26 45.75
N SER A 423 -13.06 46.32 45.86
CA SER A 423 -13.64 46.98 44.70
C SER A 423 -12.54 47.47 43.75
N GLY A 424 -12.66 47.14 42.47
CA GLY A 424 -11.73 47.52 41.41
C GLY A 424 -10.59 46.53 41.14
N GLN A 425 -10.40 45.48 41.98
CA GLN A 425 -9.37 44.47 41.70
C GLN A 425 -9.69 43.69 40.43
N ALA A 426 -8.70 43.55 39.56
CA ALA A 426 -8.86 42.90 38.26
C ALA A 426 -8.64 41.39 38.37
N VAL A 427 -9.68 40.61 38.10
CA VAL A 427 -9.60 39.15 38.04
C VAL A 427 -9.32 38.70 36.61
N ARG A 428 -8.38 37.76 36.44
CA ARG A 428 -8.07 37.08 35.17
C ARG A 428 -7.87 35.58 35.42
N VAL A 429 -7.93 34.79 34.36
CA VAL A 429 -7.46 33.40 34.38
C VAL A 429 -6.47 33.17 33.24
N VAL A 430 -5.37 32.50 33.57
CA VAL A 430 -4.38 32.00 32.60
C VAL A 430 -4.68 30.55 32.30
N LEU A 431 -4.78 30.24 31.01
CA LEU A 431 -4.91 28.89 30.48
C LEU A 431 -3.54 28.39 30.03
N GLN A 432 -3.18 27.17 30.41
CA GLN A 432 -2.13 26.38 29.80
C GLN A 432 -2.74 25.10 29.25
N ALA A 433 -2.51 24.79 27.98
CA ALA A 433 -3.05 23.60 27.33
C ALA A 433 -2.08 23.07 26.28
N THR A 434 -2.40 21.91 25.74
CA THR A 434 -1.74 21.39 24.54
C THR A 434 -2.63 21.68 23.34
N SER A 435 -2.11 22.38 22.33
CA SER A 435 -2.83 22.61 21.08
C SER A 435 -3.25 21.28 20.41
N ALA A 436 -4.16 21.33 19.44
CA ALA A 436 -4.53 20.16 18.62
C ALA A 436 -3.30 19.50 17.94
N CYS A 437 -2.20 20.23 17.85
CA CYS A 437 -0.92 19.85 17.27
C CYS A 437 0.09 19.25 18.25
N GLY A 438 -0.27 19.05 19.52
CA GLY A 438 0.68 18.56 20.53
C GLY A 438 1.66 19.63 21.04
N GLN A 439 1.56 20.88 20.60
CA GLN A 439 2.43 21.98 21.02
C GLN A 439 1.86 22.71 22.25
N PRO A 440 2.71 23.19 23.19
CA PRO A 440 2.26 24.02 24.31
C PRO A 440 1.53 25.28 23.83
N ALA A 441 0.40 25.59 24.44
CA ALA A 441 -0.42 26.75 24.12
C ALA A 441 -0.87 27.47 25.40
N THR A 442 -0.81 28.80 25.39
CA THR A 442 -1.19 29.63 26.54
C THR A 442 -2.11 30.77 26.13
N ALA A 443 -3.08 31.10 26.98
CA ALA A 443 -3.94 32.27 26.80
C ALA A 443 -4.25 32.94 28.14
N THR A 444 -4.60 34.22 28.11
CA THR A 444 -5.05 34.97 29.29
C THR A 444 -6.41 35.60 28.97
N SER A 445 -7.36 35.49 29.90
CA SER A 445 -8.69 36.05 29.74
C SER A 445 -8.70 37.59 29.73
N ASN A 446 -9.85 38.18 29.38
CA ASN A 446 -10.17 39.56 29.76
C ASN A 446 -10.04 39.77 31.27
N ALA A 447 -9.81 41.01 31.69
CA ALA A 447 -9.93 41.41 33.08
C ALA A 447 -11.40 41.69 33.41
N VAL A 448 -11.88 41.13 34.52
CA VAL A 448 -13.17 41.49 35.11
C VAL A 448 -12.90 42.19 36.45
N PRO A 449 -13.25 43.48 36.58
CA PRO A 449 -13.08 44.17 37.85
C PRO A 449 -14.11 43.65 38.87
N ALA A 450 -13.66 43.35 40.09
CA ALA A 450 -14.55 43.03 41.19
C ALA A 450 -15.35 44.27 41.60
N ALA A 451 -16.68 44.20 41.53
CA ALA A 451 -17.57 45.24 42.01
C ALA A 451 -17.98 44.93 43.46
N ILE A 452 -17.32 45.57 44.43
CA ILE A 452 -17.59 45.35 45.85
C ILE A 452 -18.11 46.66 46.47
N SER A 453 -19.26 46.59 47.12
CA SER A 453 -19.88 47.68 47.87
C SER A 453 -19.62 47.51 49.36
N PRO A 454 -19.31 48.60 50.10
CA PRO A 454 -19.13 48.52 51.55
C PRO A 454 -20.45 48.15 52.25
N VAL A 455 -20.35 47.41 53.35
CA VAL A 455 -21.50 47.13 54.22
C VAL A 455 -21.82 48.38 55.04
N VAL A 456 -23.08 48.81 54.99
CA VAL A 456 -23.60 49.91 55.81
C VAL A 456 -24.22 49.33 57.07
N SER A 457 -23.94 49.94 58.22
CA SER A 457 -24.67 49.68 59.47
C SER A 457 -25.34 50.99 59.88
N VAL A 458 -26.63 50.94 60.18
CA VAL A 458 -27.41 52.10 60.63
C VAL A 458 -28.19 51.75 61.91
N SER A 459 -28.39 52.74 62.76
CA SER A 459 -29.25 52.67 63.94
C SER A 459 -30.11 53.92 64.00
N ALA A 460 -31.39 53.79 64.34
CA ALA A 460 -32.31 54.93 64.49
C ALA A 460 -32.20 55.64 65.85
N GLY A 461 -31.44 55.07 66.80
CA GLY A 461 -31.42 55.51 68.19
C GLY A 461 -32.54 54.89 69.04
N PRO A 462 -32.61 55.23 70.34
CA PRO A 462 -33.62 54.70 71.25
C PRO A 462 -35.00 55.35 71.03
N ASP A 463 -36.05 54.62 71.38
CA ASP A 463 -37.44 55.12 71.39
C ASP A 463 -37.59 56.39 72.25
N LYS A 464 -38.53 57.25 71.85
CA LYS A 464 -38.80 58.54 72.50
C LYS A 464 -40.27 58.67 72.86
N THR A 465 -40.57 59.49 73.87
CA THR A 465 -41.93 59.86 74.27
C THR A 465 -42.06 61.38 74.29
N ILE A 466 -43.08 61.91 73.65
CA ILE A 466 -43.43 63.33 73.62
C ILE A 466 -44.90 63.54 73.96
N PHE A 467 -45.28 64.74 74.38
CA PHE A 467 -46.69 65.12 74.39
C PHE A 467 -47.12 65.63 73.02
N GLU A 468 -48.40 65.52 72.71
CA GLU A 468 -48.97 66.12 71.51
C GLU A 468 -48.65 67.62 71.43
N GLY A 469 -48.06 68.06 70.31
CA GLY A 469 -47.59 69.43 70.09
C GLY A 469 -46.13 69.69 70.48
N ASP A 470 -45.49 68.79 71.25
CA ASP A 470 -44.06 68.86 71.55
C ASP A 470 -43.22 68.27 70.39
N GLN A 471 -41.90 68.46 70.45
CA GLN A 471 -40.95 67.92 69.47
C GLN A 471 -39.71 67.34 70.16
N VAL A 472 -39.08 66.33 69.55
CA VAL A 472 -37.87 65.65 70.05
C VAL A 472 -36.87 65.43 68.91
N GLN A 473 -35.57 65.53 69.19
CA GLN A 473 -34.54 65.20 68.19
C GLN A 473 -34.28 63.67 68.17
N LEU A 474 -34.25 63.09 66.98
CA LEU A 474 -33.84 61.70 66.78
C LEU A 474 -32.32 61.59 66.68
N GLU A 475 -31.78 60.44 67.10
CA GLU A 475 -30.34 60.24 67.30
C GLU A 475 -29.80 59.09 66.42
N GLY A 476 -30.04 59.16 65.11
CA GLY A 476 -29.61 58.13 64.17
C GLY A 476 -28.07 58.03 64.02
N THR A 477 -27.51 56.84 63.81
CA THR A 477 -26.08 56.67 63.50
C THR A 477 -25.92 55.81 62.26
N ALA A 478 -24.89 56.05 61.47
CA ALA A 478 -24.52 55.22 60.34
C ALA A 478 -23.00 55.03 60.30
N THR A 479 -22.51 53.87 59.85
CA THR A 479 -21.11 53.72 59.47
C THR A 479 -20.87 54.51 58.18
N GLY A 480 -19.79 55.29 58.08
CA GLY A 480 -19.45 56.03 56.86
C GLY A 480 -20.40 57.19 56.50
N THR A 481 -20.20 57.75 55.29
CA THR A 481 -21.01 58.85 54.75
C THR A 481 -21.84 58.31 53.59
N TYR A 482 -23.11 58.04 53.85
CA TYR A 482 -24.05 57.52 52.86
C TYR A 482 -25.27 58.42 52.74
N PRO A 483 -26.00 58.38 51.61
CA PRO A 483 -27.35 58.93 51.54
C PRO A 483 -28.21 58.28 52.62
N VAL A 484 -28.93 59.11 53.38
CA VAL A 484 -29.83 58.69 54.46
C VAL A 484 -31.23 59.20 54.16
N ALA A 485 -32.23 58.35 54.39
CA ALA A 485 -33.64 58.71 54.30
C ALA A 485 -34.40 58.20 55.52
N TRP A 486 -35.36 58.99 56.00
CA TRP A 486 -36.29 58.60 57.04
C TRP A 486 -37.70 58.47 56.48
N THR A 487 -38.41 57.41 56.89
CA THR A 487 -39.81 57.17 56.50
C THR A 487 -40.68 56.79 57.71
N PRO A 488 -41.88 57.36 57.86
CA PRO A 488 -42.45 58.44 57.05
C PRO A 488 -41.71 59.77 57.28
N SER A 489 -41.77 60.70 56.32
CA SER A 489 -41.21 62.05 56.49
C SER A 489 -42.16 62.99 57.25
N GLN A 490 -43.42 62.59 57.44
CA GLN A 490 -44.41 63.38 58.15
C GLN A 490 -44.00 63.63 59.60
N GLY A 491 -44.10 64.89 60.03
CA GLY A 491 -43.69 65.30 61.37
C GLY A 491 -42.16 65.38 61.56
N LEU A 492 -41.34 65.13 60.53
CA LEU A 492 -39.90 65.31 60.60
C LEU A 492 -39.47 66.64 59.98
N THR A 493 -38.60 67.36 60.69
CA THR A 493 -37.88 68.54 60.18
C THR A 493 -36.38 68.23 60.17
N PHE A 494 -35.73 68.47 59.04
CA PHE A 494 -34.31 68.15 58.85
C PHE A 494 -33.43 69.40 58.99
N GLY A 495 -32.37 69.29 59.78
CA GLY A 495 -31.28 70.27 59.81
C GLY A 495 -30.18 69.93 58.79
N THR A 496 -28.95 70.34 59.09
CA THR A 496 -27.77 70.01 58.25
C THR A 496 -27.34 68.55 58.35
N ASP A 497 -27.66 67.88 59.46
CA ASP A 497 -27.37 66.46 59.67
C ASP A 497 -28.65 65.62 59.43
N PRO A 498 -28.72 64.83 58.33
CA PRO A 498 -29.90 64.03 58.00
C PRO A 498 -30.12 62.85 58.97
N LEU A 499 -29.14 62.49 59.80
CA LEU A 499 -29.30 61.49 60.86
C LEU A 499 -29.89 62.07 62.16
N ARG A 500 -30.04 63.39 62.25
CA ARG A 500 -30.54 64.10 63.44
C ARG A 500 -31.82 64.92 63.18
N PRO A 501 -32.86 64.38 62.53
CA PRO A 501 -34.10 65.14 62.33
C PRO A 501 -34.82 65.40 63.65
N THR A 502 -35.55 66.50 63.70
CA THR A 502 -36.50 66.81 64.78
C THR A 502 -37.86 66.22 64.43
N ALA A 503 -38.39 65.37 65.29
CA ALA A 503 -39.68 64.71 65.16
C ALA A 503 -40.75 65.38 66.04
N ALA A 504 -41.87 65.75 65.42
CA ALA A 504 -43.08 66.29 66.03
C ALA A 504 -44.35 65.60 65.47
N PRO A 505 -44.48 64.26 65.55
CA PRO A 505 -45.68 63.57 65.10
C PRO A 505 -46.89 63.90 65.99
N THR A 506 -48.10 63.87 65.40
CA THR A 506 -49.37 64.08 66.13
C THR A 506 -49.95 62.79 66.71
N THR A 507 -49.50 61.63 66.24
CA THR A 507 -49.86 60.30 66.77
C THR A 507 -48.59 59.46 66.89
N THR A 508 -48.59 58.44 67.76
CA THR A 508 -47.45 57.53 67.89
C THR A 508 -47.01 57.01 66.52
N THR A 509 -45.76 57.29 66.15
CA THR A 509 -45.23 57.06 64.81
C THR A 509 -43.91 56.30 64.90
N VAL A 510 -43.77 55.25 64.08
CA VAL A 510 -42.52 54.53 63.90
C VAL A 510 -41.77 55.14 62.72
N TYR A 511 -40.59 55.68 62.98
CA TYR A 511 -39.70 56.19 61.95
C TYR A 511 -38.63 55.15 61.63
N THR A 512 -38.46 54.85 60.34
CA THR A 512 -37.41 53.98 59.82
C THR A 512 -36.34 54.83 59.17
N VAL A 513 -35.09 54.71 59.62
CA VAL A 513 -33.92 55.26 58.94
C VAL A 513 -33.33 54.20 58.01
N THR A 514 -33.01 54.59 56.77
CA THR A 514 -32.30 53.76 55.81
C THR A 514 -31.04 54.50 55.38
N ALA A 515 -29.89 53.82 55.42
CA ALA A 515 -28.61 54.36 54.97
C ALA A 515 -27.99 53.46 53.89
N GLY A 516 -27.46 54.07 52.83
CA GLY A 516 -26.83 53.38 51.71
C GLY A 516 -27.74 53.24 50.49
N THR A 517 -27.21 52.59 49.44
CA THR A 517 -27.90 52.40 48.15
C THR A 517 -27.78 50.96 47.69
N GLY A 518 -28.82 50.43 47.04
CA GLY A 518 -28.81 49.07 46.48
C GLY A 518 -28.90 47.97 47.54
N GLY A 519 -28.37 46.78 47.22
CA GLY A 519 -28.49 45.59 48.08
C GLY A 519 -27.72 45.64 49.39
N CYS A 520 -26.81 46.60 49.58
CA CYS A 520 -26.00 46.76 50.80
C CYS A 520 -26.50 47.88 51.73
N ALA A 521 -27.68 48.44 51.43
CA ALA A 521 -28.32 49.39 52.32
C ALA A 521 -28.79 48.69 53.60
N SER A 522 -28.74 49.40 54.72
CA SER A 522 -29.23 48.92 56.02
C SER A 522 -30.32 49.85 56.52
N SER A 523 -31.23 49.31 57.33
CA SER A 523 -32.32 50.07 57.95
C SER A 523 -32.46 49.77 59.45
N SER A 524 -32.99 50.73 60.18
CA SER A 524 -33.27 50.65 61.62
C SER A 524 -34.50 51.50 61.96
N GLN A 525 -35.16 51.20 63.08
CA GLN A 525 -36.42 51.85 63.47
C GLN A 525 -36.33 52.49 64.86
N VAL A 526 -37.05 53.59 65.04
CA VAL A 526 -37.30 54.25 66.31
C VAL A 526 -38.78 54.61 66.42
N THR A 527 -39.37 54.36 67.58
CA THR A 527 -40.76 54.71 67.88
C THR A 527 -40.81 56.02 68.65
N VAL A 528 -41.57 56.99 68.14
CA VAL A 528 -41.92 58.22 68.88
C VAL A 528 -43.35 58.09 69.37
N THR A 529 -43.50 57.84 70.67
CA THR A 529 -44.80 57.71 71.34
C THR A 529 -45.36 59.10 71.65
N VAL A 530 -46.57 59.38 71.17
CA VAL A 530 -47.25 60.67 71.39
C VAL A 530 -48.31 60.49 72.46
N VAL A 531 -48.15 61.23 73.55
CA VAL A 531 -49.08 61.25 74.67
C VAL A 531 -50.07 62.42 74.48
N PRO A 532 -51.37 62.16 74.30
CA PRO A 532 -52.37 63.22 74.18
C PRO A 532 -52.46 64.12 75.42
N PRO A 533 -52.93 65.37 75.31
CA PRO A 533 -53.08 66.27 76.45
C PRO A 533 -54.24 65.81 77.35
N LEU A 534 -54.19 66.21 78.63
CA LEU A 534 -55.33 66.07 79.54
C LEU A 534 -56.48 66.99 79.12
N ARG A 535 -57.72 66.49 79.14
CA ARG A 535 -58.91 67.35 79.07
C ARG A 535 -59.38 67.62 80.49
N ILE A 536 -59.25 68.86 80.92
CA ILE A 536 -59.58 69.31 82.28
C ILE A 536 -60.83 70.18 82.19
N PRO A 537 -62.02 69.69 82.59
CA PRO A 537 -63.22 70.51 82.64
C PRO A 537 -63.03 71.70 83.58
N ASN A 538 -63.63 72.84 83.24
CA ASN A 538 -63.55 74.06 84.06
C ASN A 538 -64.85 74.31 84.85
N ALA A 539 -65.79 73.37 84.84
CA ALA A 539 -66.98 73.40 85.68
C ALA A 539 -67.50 71.98 85.93
N PHE A 540 -68.21 71.79 87.04
CA PHE A 540 -68.99 70.59 87.36
C PHE A 540 -70.15 70.94 88.32
N THR A 541 -71.17 70.11 88.40
CA THR A 541 -72.43 70.35 89.12
C THR A 541 -72.69 69.30 90.19
N PRO A 542 -72.08 69.42 91.40
CA PRO A 542 -72.30 68.50 92.51
C PRO A 542 -73.70 68.70 93.14
N ASN A 543 -74.75 68.20 92.47
CA ASN A 543 -76.15 68.32 92.86
C ASN A 543 -76.83 66.96 93.17
N GLY A 544 -76.14 65.85 92.93
CA GLY A 544 -76.57 64.48 93.20
C GLY A 544 -77.48 63.88 92.13
N ASP A 545 -77.52 64.43 90.91
CA ASP A 545 -78.38 63.94 89.82
C ASP A 545 -77.74 62.82 88.97
N GLY A 546 -76.50 62.45 89.27
CA GLY A 546 -75.73 61.41 88.59
C GLY A 546 -74.92 61.91 87.38
N ARG A 547 -74.91 63.22 87.10
CA ARG A 547 -74.18 63.84 85.98
C ARG A 547 -73.28 64.97 86.47
N ASP A 548 -72.00 64.92 86.09
CA ASP A 548 -71.00 65.93 86.46
C ASP A 548 -70.97 66.23 87.98
N ASP A 549 -71.32 65.25 88.81
CA ASP A 549 -71.36 65.37 90.27
C ASP A 549 -69.96 65.44 90.90
N THR A 550 -68.96 64.97 90.16
CA THR A 550 -67.56 65.05 90.53
C THR A 550 -66.75 65.70 89.42
N TRP A 551 -65.59 66.25 89.76
CA TRP A 551 -64.70 66.87 88.78
C TRP A 551 -63.88 65.81 88.01
N GLU A 552 -64.52 65.11 87.08
CA GLU A 552 -63.85 64.10 86.24
C GLU A 552 -62.85 64.74 85.28
N ILE A 553 -61.57 64.37 85.36
CA ILE A 553 -60.53 64.81 84.43
C ILE A 553 -60.20 63.65 83.51
N GLU A 554 -60.48 63.78 82.21
CA GLU A 554 -60.30 62.67 81.28
C GLU A 554 -58.81 62.29 81.16
N ARG A 555 -58.54 60.98 81.11
CA ARG A 555 -57.21 60.38 80.88
C ARG A 555 -56.15 60.67 81.95
N ILE A 556 -56.49 61.38 83.02
CA ILE A 556 -55.56 61.62 84.12
C ILE A 556 -55.07 60.31 84.78
N GLY A 557 -55.91 59.27 84.77
CA GLY A 557 -55.55 57.93 85.25
C GLY A 557 -54.44 57.23 84.45
N SER A 558 -54.15 57.67 83.22
CA SER A 558 -52.99 57.16 82.45
C SER A 558 -51.64 57.64 83.00
N PHE A 559 -51.66 58.63 83.89
CA PHE A 559 -50.49 59.15 84.59
C PHE A 559 -50.61 58.71 86.05
N SER A 560 -50.08 57.53 86.36
CA SER A 560 -50.33 56.90 87.66
C SER A 560 -49.80 57.77 88.80
N GLY A 561 -48.69 58.50 88.63
CA GLY A 561 -48.16 59.42 89.65
C GLY A 561 -48.79 60.83 89.64
N ASN A 562 -49.99 61.01 89.10
CA ASN A 562 -50.62 62.33 89.07
C ASN A 562 -51.03 62.83 90.48
N GLN A 563 -50.97 64.14 90.67
CA GLN A 563 -51.39 64.84 91.89
C GLN A 563 -52.31 66.00 91.50
N VAL A 564 -53.52 66.03 92.05
CA VAL A 564 -54.50 67.10 91.84
C VAL A 564 -54.66 67.88 93.14
N THR A 565 -54.51 69.21 93.08
CA THR A 565 -54.71 70.10 94.22
C THR A 565 -55.65 71.23 93.82
N VAL A 566 -56.65 71.54 94.65
CA VAL A 566 -57.61 72.63 94.44
C VAL A 566 -57.48 73.67 95.56
N PHE A 567 -57.58 74.95 95.21
CA PHE A 567 -57.38 76.09 96.07
C PHE A 567 -58.58 77.07 95.98
N ASN A 568 -58.84 77.84 97.04
CA ASN A 568 -59.72 79.00 96.96
C ASN A 568 -59.01 80.22 96.32
N ARG A 569 -59.75 81.31 96.10
CA ARG A 569 -59.23 82.57 95.53
C ARG A 569 -58.09 83.23 96.33
N TRP A 570 -57.87 82.82 97.58
CA TRP A 570 -56.80 83.32 98.43
C TRP A 570 -55.58 82.39 98.48
N GLY A 571 -55.58 81.32 97.67
CA GLY A 571 -54.47 80.36 97.61
C GLY A 571 -54.47 79.30 98.72
N ASN A 572 -55.53 79.22 99.54
CA ASN A 572 -55.63 78.16 100.54
C ASN A 572 -56.05 76.84 99.89
N LYS A 573 -55.34 75.76 100.20
CA LYS A 573 -55.64 74.40 99.74
C LYS A 573 -56.96 73.89 100.33
N LEU A 574 -57.83 73.41 99.46
CA LEU A 574 -59.18 72.93 99.81
C LEU A 574 -59.32 71.42 99.61
N PHE A 575 -58.74 70.91 98.52
CA PHE A 575 -58.74 69.50 98.15
C PHE A 575 -57.36 69.12 97.64
N GLU A 576 -56.95 67.89 97.95
CA GLU A 576 -55.75 67.29 97.40
C GLU A 576 -55.96 65.79 97.26
N ALA A 577 -55.54 65.25 96.13
CA ALA A 577 -55.54 63.83 95.85
C ALA A 577 -54.26 63.44 95.11
N GLN A 578 -53.66 62.34 95.56
CA GLN A 578 -52.66 61.59 94.80
C GLN A 578 -53.39 60.51 94.01
N HIS A 579 -52.86 60.12 92.85
CA HIS A 579 -53.45 59.10 91.99
C HIS A 579 -54.91 59.44 91.66
N TYR A 580 -55.16 60.70 91.26
CA TYR A 580 -56.51 61.13 90.87
C TYR A 580 -56.95 60.31 89.66
N GLN A 581 -58.13 59.72 89.76
CA GLN A 581 -58.70 58.82 88.78
C GLN A 581 -60.19 58.65 89.05
N ARG A 582 -60.84 57.81 88.25
CA ARG A 582 -62.24 57.50 88.44
C ARG A 582 -62.51 56.86 89.81
N GLY A 583 -63.43 57.42 90.58
CA GLY A 583 -63.74 57.06 91.96
C GLY A 583 -62.97 57.82 93.05
N SER A 584 -61.96 58.63 92.70
CA SER A 584 -61.23 59.51 93.64
C SER A 584 -61.39 60.99 93.32
N GLU A 585 -62.38 61.33 92.49
CA GLU A 585 -62.60 62.69 92.03
C GLU A 585 -63.09 63.62 93.15
N TRP A 586 -62.82 64.91 92.98
CA TRP A 586 -63.36 65.92 93.87
C TRP A 586 -64.86 66.08 93.64
N ASP A 587 -65.65 65.77 94.66
CA ASP A 587 -67.13 65.86 94.69
C ASP A 587 -67.65 67.27 95.03
N GLY A 588 -66.77 68.27 95.03
CA GLY A 588 -67.14 69.63 95.39
C GLY A 588 -67.41 69.82 96.88
N THR A 589 -66.91 68.95 97.75
CA THR A 589 -66.94 69.13 99.20
C THR A 589 -65.62 69.69 99.75
N ILE A 590 -65.71 70.47 100.83
CA ILE A 590 -64.57 71.00 101.60
C ILE A 590 -64.77 70.57 103.04
N LYS A 591 -63.88 69.72 103.57
CA LYS A 591 -64.00 69.14 104.93
C LYS A 591 -65.37 68.46 105.16
N GLY A 592 -65.89 67.78 104.15
CA GLY A 592 -67.17 67.06 104.20
C GLY A 592 -68.42 67.92 104.08
N GLN A 593 -68.29 69.24 103.85
CA GLN A 593 -69.41 70.14 103.61
C GLN A 593 -69.45 70.61 102.15
N PRO A 594 -70.62 70.84 101.54
CA PRO A 594 -70.70 71.35 100.17
C PRO A 594 -69.94 72.68 100.02
N ALA A 595 -69.02 72.75 99.07
CA ALA A 595 -68.28 73.97 98.77
C ALA A 595 -69.24 75.06 98.24
N PRO A 596 -69.04 76.35 98.57
CA PRO A 596 -69.83 77.42 97.97
C PRO A 596 -69.81 77.41 96.44
N ILE A 597 -70.91 77.84 95.81
CA ILE A 597 -70.92 78.11 94.36
C ILE A 597 -69.86 79.17 94.07
N GLY A 598 -69.01 78.92 93.09
CA GLY A 598 -67.94 79.84 92.73
C GLY A 598 -66.77 79.17 92.05
N THR A 599 -65.79 79.99 91.67
CA THR A 599 -64.58 79.57 90.97
C THR A 599 -63.45 79.24 91.95
N TYR A 600 -62.86 78.08 91.73
CA TYR A 600 -61.71 77.52 92.43
C TYR A 600 -60.54 77.37 91.47
N TYR A 601 -59.32 77.30 91.99
CA TYR A 601 -58.10 77.20 91.18
C TYR A 601 -57.46 75.85 91.40
N TYR A 602 -56.86 75.26 90.37
CA TYR A 602 -56.21 73.96 90.49
C TYR A 602 -54.74 73.98 90.06
N LEU A 603 -54.00 73.03 90.62
CA LEU A 603 -52.68 72.60 90.16
C LEU A 603 -52.72 71.08 90.01
N ILE A 604 -52.48 70.59 88.81
CA ILE A 604 -52.36 69.18 88.47
C ILE A 604 -50.90 68.93 88.11
N LYS A 605 -50.21 68.03 88.79
CA LYS A 605 -48.86 67.59 88.43
C LYS A 605 -48.92 66.16 87.91
N LEU A 606 -48.22 65.88 86.82
CA LEU A 606 -48.05 64.53 86.30
C LEU A 606 -46.66 63.99 86.65
N ASP A 607 -46.54 62.66 86.69
CA ASP A 607 -45.28 61.92 86.85
C ASP A 607 -44.25 62.19 85.73
N THR A 608 -44.72 62.60 84.56
CA THR A 608 -43.91 63.11 83.45
C THR A 608 -43.22 64.47 83.72
N GLY A 609 -43.52 65.12 84.85
CA GLY A 609 -43.05 66.46 85.20
C GLY A 609 -43.89 67.60 84.62
N ARG A 610 -44.86 67.32 83.74
CA ARG A 610 -45.79 68.33 83.20
C ARG A 610 -46.80 68.73 84.26
N ALA A 611 -47.04 70.04 84.40
CA ALA A 611 -48.02 70.59 85.32
C ALA A 611 -49.07 71.41 84.57
N TYR A 612 -50.33 71.28 84.99
CA TYR A 612 -51.45 72.06 84.48
C TYR A 612 -52.01 72.91 85.61
N THR A 613 -52.28 74.17 85.33
CA THR A 613 -52.94 75.09 86.26
C THR A 613 -54.12 75.75 85.58
N GLY A 614 -55.15 76.05 86.35
CA GLY A 614 -56.34 76.70 85.81
C GLY A 614 -57.38 76.90 86.88
N TRP A 615 -58.63 76.96 86.44
CA TRP A 615 -59.78 77.15 87.31
C TRP A 615 -60.87 76.14 87.02
N VAL A 616 -61.65 75.83 88.06
CA VAL A 616 -62.85 75.00 88.01
C VAL A 616 -63.95 75.70 88.79
N THR A 617 -65.14 75.79 88.21
CA THR A 617 -66.30 76.45 88.83
C THR A 617 -67.31 75.41 89.29
N ILE A 618 -67.71 75.51 90.56
CA ILE A 618 -68.84 74.75 91.08
C ILE A 618 -70.11 75.53 90.76
N VAL A 619 -71.02 74.87 90.05
CA VAL A 619 -72.40 75.31 89.80
C VAL A 619 -73.34 74.32 90.49
N ARG A 620 -74.56 74.71 90.86
CA ARG A 620 -75.55 73.79 91.45
C ARG A 620 -76.91 73.99 90.81
#